data_AF-A0A1B6DAX7-F1
#
_entry.id   AF-A0A1B6DAX7-F1
#
_cell.length_a   1.000
_cell.length_b   1.000
_cell.length_c   1.000
_cell.angle_alpha   90.00
_cell.angle_beta   90.00
_cell.angle_gamma   90.00
#
_symmetry.space_group_name_H-M   'P 1'
#
loop_
_entity.id
_entity.type
_entity.pdbx_description
1 polymer ?
#
loop_
_entity_poly.entity_id
_entity_poly.type
_entity_poly.pdbx_seq_one_letter_code
_entity_poly.pdbx_strand_id
1 'polypeptide(L)'
;MDINEEQRLQRLLESVEKEERRNEERNENPVAIRRILFLDEPIPKPLDVQCSDDESEDNLEVLDDGSDSEQSGEEDNFNQIVGPEYTGKNNITKWNVHCPSQSRRTRAFNLIRRLPGVTSAVQLETPLSAWMLFFTDEILNDVLICTNQRIDKVRHTFARERDAKSMMRMELEALIGILYMAGVLHSSHLNLYNLWATEGTGFPFFRNCFNIRRFKWGGA
;
A
#
# COMPACT_ATOMS: atom_id res chain seq x y z
N MET A 1 30.87 -9.21 26.06
CA MET A 1 29.63 -8.99 25.32
C MET A 1 28.85 -7.94 26.07
N ASP A 2 28.29 -6.97 25.37
CA ASP A 2 27.57 -5.85 25.98
C ASP A 2 26.23 -6.38 26.53
N ILE A 3 25.93 -6.14 27.80
CA ILE A 3 24.74 -6.71 28.51
C ILE A 3 23.44 -6.38 27.75
N ASN A 4 23.43 -5.26 27.04
CA ASN A 4 22.31 -4.81 26.21
C ASN A 4 22.13 -5.64 24.92
N GLU A 5 23.22 -6.13 24.33
CA GLU A 5 23.16 -6.98 23.13
C GLU A 5 22.66 -8.39 23.47
N GLU A 6 23.07 -8.94 24.62
CA GLU A 6 22.56 -10.24 25.08
C GLU A 6 21.06 -10.19 25.37
N GLN A 7 20.57 -9.11 25.99
CA GLN A 7 19.14 -8.91 26.22
C GLN A 7 18.36 -8.73 24.91
N ARG A 8 18.94 -8.04 23.93
CA ARG A 8 18.32 -7.88 22.60
C ARG A 8 18.24 -9.21 21.86
N LEU A 9 19.29 -10.03 21.93
CA LEU A 9 19.33 -11.36 21.32
C LEU A 9 18.34 -12.32 21.98
N GLN A 10 18.20 -12.28 23.30
CA GLN A 10 17.20 -13.08 24.03
C GLN A 10 15.76 -12.72 23.61
N ARG A 11 15.44 -11.43 23.51
CA ARG A 11 14.11 -11.00 23.03
C ARG A 11 13.84 -11.41 21.59
N LEU A 12 14.87 -11.39 20.74
CA LEU A 12 14.77 -11.87 19.36
C LEU A 12 14.52 -13.38 19.29
N LEU A 13 15.24 -14.17 20.08
CA LEU A 13 15.04 -15.62 20.14
C LEU A 13 13.63 -15.97 20.61
N GLU A 14 13.16 -15.31 21.67
CA GLU A 14 11.82 -15.52 22.22
C GLU A 14 10.72 -15.09 21.24
N SER A 15 10.95 -14.04 20.44
CA SER A 15 10.06 -13.63 19.36
C SER A 15 10.01 -14.65 18.22
N VAL A 16 11.15 -15.26 17.86
CA VAL A 16 11.22 -16.27 16.81
C VAL A 16 10.50 -17.55 17.24
N GLU A 17 10.77 -18.06 18.45
CA GLU A 17 10.08 -19.24 18.99
C GLU A 17 8.57 -19.03 19.13
N LYS A 18 8.14 -17.80 19.44
CA LYS A 18 6.71 -17.46 19.50
C LYS A 18 6.06 -17.44 18.12
N GLU A 19 6.78 -17.06 17.08
CA GLU A 19 6.27 -17.06 15.72
C GLU A 19 6.29 -18.46 15.10
N GLU A 20 7.28 -19.29 15.42
CA GLU A 20 7.35 -20.70 15.02
C GLU A 20 6.17 -21.49 15.61
N ARG A 21 5.89 -21.35 16.92
CA ARG A 21 4.69 -21.94 17.54
C ARG A 21 3.39 -21.47 16.89
N ARG A 22 3.30 -20.18 16.55
CA ARG A 22 2.12 -19.62 15.88
C ARG A 22 1.97 -20.20 14.46
N ASN A 23 3.06 -20.47 13.76
CA ASN A 23 3.04 -21.09 12.44
C ASN A 23 2.69 -22.58 12.49
N GLU A 24 3.10 -23.30 13.53
CA GLU A 24 2.68 -24.68 13.78
C GLU A 24 1.16 -24.75 14.04
N GLU A 25 0.63 -23.87 14.88
CA GLU A 25 -0.82 -23.74 15.13
C GLU A 25 -1.60 -23.36 13.85
N ARG A 26 -1.03 -22.53 12.96
CA ARG A 26 -1.61 -22.19 11.64
C ARG A 26 -1.65 -23.41 10.70
N ASN A 27 -0.69 -24.32 10.81
CA ASN A 27 -0.60 -25.51 9.95
C ASN A 27 -1.60 -26.61 10.39
N GLU A 28 -1.94 -26.66 11.68
CA GLU A 28 -2.88 -27.63 12.23
C GLU A 28 -4.36 -27.30 11.94
N ASN A 29 -4.71 -26.02 11.72
CA ASN A 29 -6.10 -25.60 11.50
C ASN A 29 -6.26 -24.61 10.33
N PRO A 30 -6.38 -25.09 9.07
CA PRO A 30 -6.47 -24.25 7.88
C PRO A 30 -7.74 -23.36 7.85
N VAL A 31 -8.76 -23.69 8.66
CA VAL A 31 -10.00 -22.90 8.78
C VAL A 31 -9.78 -21.59 9.53
N ALA A 32 -8.80 -21.53 10.44
CA ALA A 32 -8.47 -20.32 11.20
C ALA A 32 -7.81 -19.24 10.33
N ILE A 33 -7.00 -19.64 9.32
CA ILE A 33 -6.39 -18.73 8.34
C ILE A 33 -7.47 -17.93 7.59
N ARG A 34 -8.58 -18.59 7.25
CA ARG A 34 -9.73 -17.97 6.57
C ARG A 34 -10.44 -16.92 7.43
N ARG A 35 -10.32 -16.99 8.77
CA ARG A 35 -10.87 -15.95 9.67
C ARG A 35 -9.94 -14.76 9.83
N ILE A 36 -8.62 -14.94 9.80
CA ILE A 36 -7.66 -13.83 10.02
C ILE A 36 -7.62 -12.88 8.82
N LEU A 37 -7.75 -13.40 7.59
CA LEU A 37 -7.78 -12.57 6.37
C LEU A 37 -9.15 -11.90 6.11
N PHE A 38 -10.20 -12.35 6.81
CA PHE A 38 -11.57 -11.84 6.71
C PHE A 38 -12.14 -11.57 8.11
N LEU A 39 -11.38 -10.84 8.95
CA LEU A 39 -11.85 -10.46 10.29
C LEU A 39 -13.05 -9.51 10.14
N ASP A 40 -14.23 -10.07 10.46
CA ASP A 40 -15.44 -9.36 10.85
C ASP A 40 -15.13 -8.46 12.07
N GLU A 41 -14.50 -7.32 11.86
CA GLU A 41 -14.61 -6.23 12.83
C GLU A 41 -16.06 -5.73 12.83
N PRO A 42 -16.70 -5.56 14.00
CA PRO A 42 -18.04 -5.00 14.06
C PRO A 42 -18.01 -3.59 13.47
N ILE A 43 -18.73 -3.41 12.36
CA ILE A 43 -18.88 -2.15 11.63
C ILE A 43 -19.26 -1.04 12.63
N PRO A 44 -18.45 0.01 12.83
CA PRO A 44 -18.85 1.16 13.61
C PRO A 44 -20.10 1.78 12.97
N LYS A 45 -21.10 2.13 13.78
CA LYS A 45 -22.29 2.84 13.29
C LYS A 45 -21.84 4.09 12.51
N PRO A 46 -22.44 4.38 11.34
CA PRO A 46 -22.02 5.51 10.53
C PRO A 46 -22.14 6.79 11.37
N LEU A 47 -21.02 7.50 11.52
CA LEU A 47 -21.01 8.87 11.98
C LEU A 47 -21.61 9.71 10.85
N ASP A 48 -22.59 10.56 11.17
CA ASP A 48 -23.13 11.54 10.22
C ASP A 48 -22.01 12.50 9.80
N VAL A 49 -21.41 12.23 8.63
CA VAL A 49 -20.39 13.11 8.04
C VAL A 49 -21.12 14.22 7.31
N GLN A 50 -21.14 15.40 7.94
CA GLN A 50 -21.40 16.66 7.25
C GLN A 50 -20.24 16.89 6.27
N CYS A 51 -20.57 16.95 4.98
CA CYS A 51 -19.62 17.27 3.92
C CYS A 51 -19.25 18.75 4.03
N SER A 52 -18.02 19.03 4.46
CA SER A 52 -17.40 20.36 4.36
C SER A 52 -16.39 20.28 3.23
N ASP A 53 -16.73 20.85 2.08
CA ASP A 53 -15.76 21.16 1.01
C ASP A 53 -14.78 22.21 1.53
N ASP A 54 -13.51 21.84 1.64
CA ASP A 54 -12.40 22.79 1.82
C ASP A 54 -11.35 22.49 0.76
N GLU A 55 -11.51 23.14 -0.39
CA GLU A 55 -10.55 23.20 -1.50
C GLU A 55 -9.30 23.95 -1.01
N SER A 56 -8.22 23.22 -0.72
CA SER A 56 -6.91 23.84 -0.46
C SER A 56 -6.09 23.88 -1.75
N GLU A 57 -6.08 25.05 -2.39
CA GLU A 57 -5.21 25.37 -3.51
C GLU A 57 -3.73 25.40 -3.05
N ASP A 58 -2.93 24.53 -3.64
CA ASP A 58 -1.48 24.42 -3.42
C ASP A 58 -0.76 25.52 -4.21
N ASN A 59 -0.46 26.66 -3.55
CA ASN A 59 0.25 27.78 -4.17
C ASN A 59 1.75 27.48 -4.26
N LEU A 60 2.22 27.09 -5.44
CA LEU A 60 3.65 27.03 -5.80
C LEU A 60 4.17 28.44 -6.12
N GLU A 61 4.84 29.07 -5.17
CA GLU A 61 5.61 30.30 -5.42
C GLU A 61 6.88 29.97 -6.22
N VAL A 62 6.88 30.34 -7.50
CA VAL A 62 8.08 30.38 -8.35
C VAL A 62 8.81 31.70 -8.05
N LEU A 63 9.93 31.63 -7.34
CA LEU A 63 10.85 32.76 -7.19
C LEU A 63 11.85 32.75 -8.36
N ASP A 64 11.61 33.63 -9.32
CA ASP A 64 12.60 34.07 -10.30
C ASP A 64 13.27 35.34 -9.74
N ASP A 65 14.56 35.27 -9.43
CA ASP A 65 15.37 36.50 -9.34
C ASP A 65 16.82 36.20 -9.72
N GLY A 66 17.20 36.68 -10.89
CA GLY A 66 18.58 36.73 -11.35
C GLY A 66 19.25 37.99 -10.82
N SER A 67 20.28 37.82 -9.99
CA SER A 67 21.26 38.88 -9.73
C SER A 67 22.57 38.28 -9.24
N ASP A 68 23.44 37.90 -10.18
CA ASP A 68 24.85 37.64 -9.91
C ASP A 68 25.58 38.98 -9.76
N SER A 69 25.82 39.39 -8.51
CA SER A 69 26.78 40.44 -8.19
C SER A 69 27.93 39.82 -7.41
N GLU A 70 29.01 39.54 -8.14
CA GLU A 70 30.33 39.13 -7.62
C GLU A 70 30.91 40.23 -6.72
N GLN A 71 31.01 39.98 -5.40
CA GLN A 71 31.96 40.74 -4.58
C GLN A 71 32.55 39.88 -3.47
N SER A 72 33.85 39.61 -3.62
CA SER A 72 34.74 38.97 -2.66
C SER A 72 34.96 39.86 -1.43
N GLY A 73 34.83 39.27 -0.24
CA GLY A 73 35.25 39.89 1.02
C GLY A 73 35.54 38.82 2.05
N GLU A 74 36.82 38.70 2.41
CA GLU A 74 37.33 37.82 3.46
C GLU A 74 36.91 38.31 4.86
N GLU A 75 36.79 37.34 5.76
CA GLU A 75 36.78 37.45 7.23
C GLU A 75 35.80 38.46 7.86
N ASP A 76 34.65 37.97 8.33
CA ASP A 76 34.03 38.61 9.49
C ASP A 76 33.24 37.68 10.43
N ASN A 77 33.54 37.92 11.70
CA ASN A 77 32.99 37.47 12.97
C ASN A 77 31.57 36.88 12.95
N PHE A 78 31.37 35.72 13.60
CA PHE A 78 30.06 35.10 13.85
C PHE A 78 29.18 35.96 14.77
N ASN A 79 28.62 37.06 14.27
CA ASN A 79 27.52 37.74 14.92
C ASN A 79 26.22 36.96 14.61
N GLN A 80 25.87 36.06 15.51
CA GLN A 80 24.53 35.48 15.55
C GLN A 80 23.55 36.62 15.82
N ILE A 81 22.85 37.07 14.78
CA ILE A 81 21.76 38.05 14.91
C ILE A 81 20.73 37.43 15.87
N VAL A 82 20.69 37.94 17.10
CA VAL A 82 19.77 37.49 18.15
C VAL A 82 18.40 38.05 17.82
N GLY A 83 17.61 37.29 17.07
CA GLY A 83 16.17 37.55 16.91
C GLY A 83 15.39 37.15 18.17
N PRO A 84 14.15 37.63 18.35
CA PRO A 84 13.25 37.13 19.39
C PRO A 84 13.11 35.60 19.32
N GLU A 85 13.04 34.95 20.47
CA GLU A 85 12.98 33.50 20.64
C GLU A 85 11.84 33.13 21.60
N TYR A 86 11.00 32.16 21.23
CA TYR A 86 10.02 31.56 22.12
C TYR A 86 10.61 30.34 22.81
N THR A 87 10.33 30.19 24.10
CA THR A 87 10.71 28.99 24.87
C THR A 87 9.50 28.10 25.06
N GLY A 88 9.65 26.81 24.76
CA GLY A 88 8.65 25.80 25.03
C GLY A 88 8.49 25.55 26.53
N LYS A 89 7.37 24.96 26.93
CA LYS A 89 7.01 24.68 28.35
C LYS A 89 8.10 23.95 29.15
N ASN A 90 8.95 23.18 28.48
CA ASN A 90 10.04 22.43 29.10
C ASN A 90 11.29 23.29 29.35
N ASN A 91 11.27 24.59 29.03
CA ASN A 91 12.39 25.55 29.09
C ASN A 91 13.67 25.13 28.34
N ILE A 92 13.64 24.01 27.61
CA ILE A 92 14.76 23.44 26.87
C ILE A 92 14.63 23.75 25.38
N THR A 93 13.43 23.55 24.81
CA THR A 93 13.19 23.79 23.39
C THR A 93 12.99 25.27 23.13
N LYS A 94 13.74 25.78 22.17
CA LYS A 94 13.76 27.19 21.79
C LYS A 94 13.40 27.32 20.31
N TRP A 95 12.52 28.27 20.00
CA TRP A 95 12.02 28.53 18.65
C TRP A 95 12.36 29.97 18.26
N ASN A 96 13.19 30.13 17.23
CA ASN A 96 13.49 31.45 16.70
C ASN A 96 12.27 31.99 15.96
N VAL A 97 11.89 33.24 16.24
CA VAL A 97 10.72 33.89 15.63
C VAL A 97 11.00 34.29 14.18
N HIS A 98 12.24 34.63 13.88
CA HIS A 98 12.66 34.96 12.52
C HIS A 98 13.31 33.76 11.86
N CYS A 99 13.02 33.59 10.57
CA CYS A 99 13.72 32.62 9.73
C CYS A 99 15.23 32.90 9.80
N PRO A 100 16.08 31.89 10.04
CA PRO A 100 17.53 32.08 10.03
C PRO A 100 17.98 32.65 8.68
N SER A 101 19.04 33.47 8.68
CA SER A 101 19.52 34.08 7.44
C SER A 101 19.84 33.01 6.39
N GLN A 102 19.27 33.19 5.19
CA GLN A 102 19.34 32.23 4.08
C GLN A 102 20.74 32.15 3.44
N SER A 103 21.68 33.03 3.83
CA SER A 103 23.08 33.02 3.38
C SER A 103 23.91 31.95 4.10
N ARG A 104 23.41 30.71 4.13
CA ARG A 104 24.16 29.56 4.62
C ARG A 104 23.94 28.40 3.66
N ARG A 105 25.03 27.90 3.08
CA ARG A 105 25.01 26.69 2.26
C ARG A 105 24.36 25.54 3.04
N THR A 106 23.30 24.95 2.48
CA THR A 106 22.65 23.76 3.02
C THR A 106 23.70 22.66 3.19
N ARG A 107 23.77 22.07 4.39
CA ARG A 107 24.72 20.99 4.69
C ARG A 107 24.51 19.84 3.69
N ALA A 108 25.59 19.19 3.26
CA ALA A 108 25.55 18.18 2.19
C ALA A 108 24.58 17.03 2.46
N PHE A 109 24.30 16.69 3.72
CA PHE A 109 23.35 15.64 4.12
C PHE A 109 21.87 16.08 4.05
N ASN A 110 21.59 17.39 4.07
CA ASN A 110 20.24 17.96 3.91
C ASN A 110 19.92 18.28 2.45
N LEU A 111 20.85 18.02 1.54
CA LEU A 111 20.62 18.23 0.12
C LEU A 111 19.72 17.12 -0.41
N ILE A 112 18.47 17.45 -0.72
CA ILE A 112 17.57 16.56 -1.44
C ILE A 112 18.11 16.43 -2.87
N ARG A 113 18.85 15.35 -3.12
CA ARG A 113 19.52 15.10 -4.41
C ARG A 113 18.62 14.47 -5.47
N ARG A 114 17.51 13.88 -5.05
CA ARG A 114 16.54 13.24 -5.93
C ARG A 114 15.17 13.80 -5.61
N LEU A 115 14.54 14.40 -6.61
CA LEU A 115 13.15 14.80 -6.47
C LEU A 115 12.27 13.54 -6.32
N PRO A 116 11.22 13.60 -5.48
CA PRO A 116 10.23 12.55 -5.43
C PRO A 116 9.54 12.42 -6.80
N GLY A 117 9.42 11.20 -7.32
CA GLY A 117 8.77 10.97 -8.61
C GLY A 117 9.12 9.62 -9.24
N VAL A 118 8.46 9.32 -10.36
CA VAL A 118 8.78 8.15 -11.18
C VAL A 118 10.21 8.30 -11.71
N THR A 119 10.95 7.19 -11.73
CA THR A 119 12.31 7.21 -12.27
C THR A 119 12.24 7.53 -13.75
N SER A 120 13.09 8.45 -14.23
CA SER A 120 13.11 8.94 -15.62
C SER A 120 13.27 7.85 -16.70
N ALA A 121 13.66 6.63 -16.30
CA ALA A 121 13.76 5.46 -17.15
C ALA A 121 12.40 4.84 -17.55
N VAL A 122 11.30 5.22 -16.89
CA VAL A 122 9.99 4.60 -17.10
C VAL A 122 9.03 5.62 -17.73
N GLN A 123 8.80 5.49 -19.03
CA GLN A 123 7.74 6.23 -19.72
C GLN A 123 6.46 5.39 -19.69
N LEU A 124 5.47 5.86 -18.93
CA LEU A 124 4.18 5.21 -18.77
C LEU A 124 3.12 6.00 -19.52
N GLU A 125 2.61 5.43 -20.62
CA GLU A 125 1.56 6.06 -21.42
C GLU A 125 0.16 5.58 -21.02
N THR A 126 0.06 4.37 -20.45
CA THR A 126 -1.24 3.77 -20.10
C THR A 126 -1.28 3.29 -18.66
N PRO A 127 -2.44 3.36 -17.97
CA PRO A 127 -2.60 2.80 -16.64
C PRO A 127 -2.27 1.31 -16.58
N LEU A 128 -2.56 0.57 -17.66
CA LEU A 128 -2.23 -0.85 -17.77
C LEU A 128 -0.71 -1.08 -17.79
N SER A 129 0.05 -0.28 -18.54
CA SER A 129 1.51 -0.36 -18.55
C SER A 129 2.11 -0.07 -17.17
N ALA A 130 1.52 0.86 -16.41
CA ALA A 130 1.93 1.13 -15.04
C ALA A 130 1.61 -0.05 -14.10
N TRP A 131 0.44 -0.67 -14.28
CA TRP A 131 0.03 -1.83 -13.51
C TRP A 131 0.95 -3.04 -13.72
N MET A 132 1.38 -3.29 -14.96
CA MET A 132 2.28 -4.40 -15.32
C MET A 132 3.68 -4.28 -14.70
N LEU A 133 4.09 -3.10 -14.23
CA LEU A 133 5.33 -2.94 -13.47
C LEU A 133 5.27 -3.60 -12.09
N PHE A 134 4.08 -3.63 -11.48
CA PHE A 134 3.84 -4.24 -10.18
C PHE A 134 3.49 -5.72 -10.31
N PHE A 135 2.68 -6.06 -11.30
CA PHE A 135 2.29 -7.43 -11.62
C PHE A 135 2.93 -7.85 -12.94
N THR A 136 4.18 -8.29 -12.85
CA THR A 136 4.93 -8.77 -14.00
C THR A 136 4.34 -10.08 -14.55
N ASP A 137 4.60 -10.36 -15.83
CA ASP A 137 4.15 -11.59 -16.47
C ASP A 137 4.66 -12.84 -15.74
N GLU A 138 5.85 -12.79 -15.16
CA GLU A 138 6.44 -13.86 -14.36
C GLU A 138 5.58 -14.18 -13.14
N ILE A 139 5.22 -13.16 -12.35
CA ILE A 139 4.35 -13.32 -11.17
C ILE A 139 2.99 -13.89 -11.58
N LEU A 140 2.40 -13.37 -12.66
CA LEU A 140 1.10 -13.85 -13.14
C LEU A 140 1.17 -15.30 -13.62
N ASN A 141 2.27 -15.69 -14.28
CA ASN A 141 2.48 -17.07 -14.71
C ASN A 141 2.69 -18.01 -13.52
N ASP A 142 3.43 -17.60 -12.49
CA ASP A 142 3.64 -18.39 -11.28
C ASP A 142 2.32 -18.63 -10.53
N VAL A 143 1.51 -17.59 -10.38
CA VAL A 143 0.15 -17.71 -9.81
C VAL A 143 -0.69 -18.68 -10.63
N LEU A 144 -0.63 -18.58 -11.97
CA LEU A 144 -1.38 -19.47 -12.86
C LEU A 144 -0.96 -20.94 -12.72
N ILE A 145 0.35 -21.21 -12.64
CA ILE A 145 0.91 -22.55 -12.46
C ILE A 145 0.45 -23.12 -11.12
N CYS A 146 0.62 -22.38 -10.03
CA CYS A 146 0.24 -22.84 -8.69
C CYS A 146 -1.27 -23.10 -8.60
N THR A 147 -2.08 -22.23 -9.21
CA THR A 147 -3.54 -22.36 -9.25
C THR A 147 -3.94 -23.61 -10.04
N ASN A 148 -3.33 -23.87 -11.20
CA ASN A 148 -3.59 -25.07 -12.00
C ASN A 148 -3.22 -26.36 -11.25
N GLN A 149 -2.08 -26.38 -10.56
CA GLN A 149 -1.71 -27.52 -9.70
C GLN A 149 -2.74 -27.76 -8.59
N ARG A 150 -3.33 -26.69 -8.05
CA ARG A 150 -4.41 -26.79 -7.06
C ARG A 150 -5.70 -27.34 -7.68
N ILE A 151 -6.08 -26.90 -8.89
CA ILE A 151 -7.24 -27.41 -9.65
C ILE A 151 -7.12 -28.93 -9.82
N ASP A 152 -5.98 -29.40 -10.30
CA ASP A 152 -5.78 -30.81 -10.60
C ASP A 152 -5.96 -31.69 -9.35
N LYS A 153 -5.52 -31.21 -8.19
CA LYS A 153 -5.70 -31.91 -6.90
C LYS A 153 -7.16 -32.06 -6.49
N VAL A 154 -8.01 -31.08 -6.76
CA VAL A 154 -9.43 -31.07 -6.32
C VAL A 154 -10.42 -31.43 -7.41
N ARG A 155 -9.95 -31.64 -8.65
CA ARG A 155 -10.79 -31.92 -9.81
C ARG A 155 -11.76 -33.08 -9.59
N HIS A 156 -11.32 -34.11 -8.86
CA HIS A 156 -12.12 -35.29 -8.53
C HIS A 156 -13.31 -34.99 -7.59
N THR A 157 -13.29 -33.89 -6.84
CA THR A 157 -14.37 -33.49 -5.92
C THR A 157 -15.57 -32.90 -6.68
N PHE A 158 -15.39 -32.47 -7.93
CA PHE A 158 -16.44 -31.82 -8.71
C PHE A 158 -17.18 -32.83 -9.59
N ALA A 159 -18.52 -32.81 -9.51
CA ALA A 159 -19.38 -33.63 -10.36
C ALA A 159 -19.35 -33.21 -11.84
N ARG A 160 -18.94 -31.96 -12.14
CA ARG A 160 -18.87 -31.42 -13.49
C ARG A 160 -17.45 -30.98 -13.82
N GLU A 161 -16.89 -31.52 -14.90
CA GLU A 161 -15.53 -31.22 -15.34
C GLU A 161 -15.31 -29.74 -15.66
N ARG A 162 -16.33 -29.06 -16.22
CA ARG A 162 -16.25 -27.64 -16.56
C ARG A 162 -16.01 -26.72 -15.35
N ASP A 163 -16.46 -27.13 -14.17
CA ASP A 163 -16.36 -26.31 -12.96
C ASP A 163 -14.91 -26.35 -12.41
N ALA A 164 -14.15 -27.39 -12.74
CA ALA A 164 -12.74 -27.60 -12.39
C ALA A 164 -11.81 -27.64 -13.62
N LYS A 165 -12.12 -26.84 -14.64
CA LYS A 165 -11.25 -26.66 -15.80
C LYS A 165 -10.03 -25.81 -15.42
N SER A 166 -8.85 -26.18 -15.92
CA SER A 166 -7.62 -25.40 -15.79
C SER A 166 -7.81 -23.93 -16.16
N MET A 167 -7.15 -23.07 -15.42
CA MET A 167 -7.19 -21.62 -15.56
C MET A 167 -6.29 -21.17 -16.71
N MET A 168 -6.76 -20.21 -17.50
CA MET A 168 -5.98 -19.55 -18.56
C MET A 168 -5.53 -18.15 -18.13
N ARG A 169 -4.52 -17.60 -18.81
CA ARG A 169 -4.01 -16.24 -18.55
C ARG A 169 -5.13 -15.18 -18.59
N MET A 170 -5.97 -15.21 -19.63
CA MET A 170 -7.11 -14.29 -19.75
C MET A 170 -8.12 -14.44 -18.60
N GLU A 171 -8.29 -15.65 -18.07
CA GLU A 171 -9.19 -15.88 -16.93
C GLU A 171 -8.60 -15.31 -15.63
N LEU A 172 -7.27 -15.35 -15.46
CA LEU A 172 -6.58 -14.75 -14.31
C LEU A 172 -6.70 -13.23 -14.34
N GLU A 173 -6.49 -12.63 -15.51
CA GLU A 173 -6.66 -11.18 -15.69
C GLU A 173 -8.11 -10.76 -15.49
N ALA A 174 -9.08 -11.53 -16.01
CA ALA A 174 -10.50 -11.29 -15.77
C ALA A 174 -10.86 -11.43 -14.28
N LEU A 175 -10.28 -12.39 -13.56
CA LEU A 175 -10.49 -12.56 -12.12
C LEU A 175 -9.98 -11.34 -11.33
N ILE A 176 -8.79 -10.85 -11.67
CA ILE A 176 -8.22 -9.62 -11.07
C ILE A 176 -9.10 -8.41 -11.37
N GLY A 177 -9.57 -8.27 -12.62
CA GLY A 177 -10.47 -7.19 -13.01
C GLY A 177 -11.79 -7.21 -12.23
N ILE A 178 -12.38 -8.39 -12.03
CA ILE A 178 -13.57 -8.56 -11.17
C ILE A 178 -13.29 -8.11 -9.73
N LEU A 179 -12.11 -8.45 -9.20
CA LEU A 179 -11.71 -8.06 -7.84
C LEU A 179 -11.58 -6.54 -7.70
N TYR A 180 -11.01 -5.87 -8.71
CA TYR A 180 -10.97 -4.41 -8.73
C TYR A 180 -12.36 -3.79 -8.82
N MET A 181 -13.24 -4.32 -9.67
CA MET A 181 -14.63 -3.86 -9.73
C MET A 181 -15.36 -4.06 -8.40
N ALA A 182 -15.11 -5.18 -7.70
CA ALA A 182 -15.68 -5.41 -6.38
C ALA A 182 -15.21 -4.35 -5.36
N GLY A 183 -13.93 -3.96 -5.42
CA GLY A 183 -13.35 -2.89 -4.60
C GLY A 183 -13.93 -1.51 -4.93
N VAL A 184 -14.02 -1.15 -6.21
CA VAL A 184 -14.62 0.12 -6.67
C VAL A 184 -16.06 0.25 -6.17
N LEU A 185 -16.83 -0.84 -6.25
CA LEU A 185 -18.22 -0.88 -5.80
C LEU A 185 -18.37 -0.97 -4.26
N HIS A 186 -17.26 -0.97 -3.51
CA HIS A 186 -17.24 -1.10 -2.05
C HIS A 186 -18.04 -2.34 -1.58
N SER A 187 -18.01 -3.39 -2.40
CA SER A 187 -18.84 -4.59 -2.25
C SER A 187 -18.14 -5.72 -1.51
N SER A 188 -17.04 -5.43 -0.81
CA SER A 188 -16.25 -6.40 -0.04
C SER A 188 -17.08 -7.16 1.00
N HIS A 189 -18.06 -6.48 1.62
CA HIS A 189 -18.95 -7.06 2.63
C HIS A 189 -20.22 -7.69 2.05
N LEU A 190 -20.45 -7.57 0.75
CA LEU A 190 -21.65 -8.11 0.13
C LEU A 190 -21.53 -9.61 -0.10
N ASN A 191 -22.64 -10.30 0.08
CA ASN A 191 -22.73 -11.71 -0.26
C ASN A 191 -22.48 -11.90 -1.76
N LEU A 192 -21.63 -12.87 -2.11
CA LEU A 192 -21.32 -13.26 -3.49
C LEU A 192 -22.59 -13.50 -4.33
N TYR A 193 -23.65 -14.09 -3.74
CA TYR A 193 -24.90 -14.33 -4.45
C TYR A 193 -25.64 -13.03 -4.82
N ASN A 194 -25.49 -11.97 -4.02
CA ASN A 194 -26.08 -10.66 -4.32
C ASN A 194 -25.33 -9.98 -5.47
N LEU A 195 -24.00 -10.13 -5.50
CA LEU A 195 -23.17 -9.56 -6.56
C LEU A 195 -23.43 -10.21 -7.93
N TRP A 196 -23.78 -11.49 -7.94
CA TRP A 196 -24.17 -12.27 -9.13
C TRP A 196 -25.70 -12.36 -9.34
N ALA A 197 -26.50 -11.55 -8.64
CA ALA A 197 -27.95 -11.60 -8.75
C ALA A 197 -28.44 -11.25 -10.17
N THR A 198 -29.52 -11.90 -10.61
CA THR A 198 -30.13 -11.65 -11.93
C THR A 198 -31.38 -10.76 -11.85
N GLU A 199 -31.87 -10.49 -10.65
CA GLU A 199 -33.11 -9.75 -10.36
C GLU A 199 -32.99 -8.22 -10.54
N GLY A 200 -32.05 -7.75 -11.38
CA GLY A 200 -31.84 -6.32 -11.68
C GLY A 200 -31.01 -5.54 -10.65
N THR A 201 -30.77 -6.12 -9.46
CA THR A 201 -29.94 -5.52 -8.40
C THR A 201 -28.46 -5.91 -8.47
N GLY A 202 -28.14 -6.98 -9.22
CA GLY A 202 -26.77 -7.43 -9.42
C GLY A 202 -26.07 -6.68 -10.56
N PHE A 203 -24.75 -6.61 -10.49
CA PHE A 203 -23.95 -5.93 -11.51
C PHE A 203 -23.67 -6.90 -12.67
N PRO A 204 -24.05 -6.56 -13.93
CA PRO A 204 -23.90 -7.48 -15.07
C PRO A 204 -22.46 -7.95 -15.33
N PHE A 205 -21.47 -7.11 -14.99
CA PHE A 205 -20.05 -7.39 -15.17
C PHE A 205 -19.61 -8.72 -14.54
N PHE A 206 -20.04 -9.00 -13.30
CA PHE A 206 -19.63 -10.20 -12.58
C PHE A 206 -20.11 -11.49 -13.26
N ARG A 207 -21.39 -11.51 -13.68
CA ARG A 207 -21.99 -12.67 -14.35
C ARG A 207 -21.44 -12.89 -15.75
N ASN A 208 -21.14 -11.80 -16.46
CA ASN A 208 -20.61 -11.86 -17.82
C ASN A 208 -19.15 -12.33 -17.86
N CYS A 209 -18.34 -11.98 -16.85
CA CYS A 209 -16.94 -12.36 -16.80
C CYS A 209 -16.70 -13.75 -16.20
N PHE A 210 -17.37 -14.13 -15.10
CA PHE A 210 -17.20 -15.43 -14.45
C PHE A 210 -18.51 -16.04 -13.99
N ASN A 211 -18.61 -17.37 -14.04
CA ASN A 211 -19.69 -18.07 -13.35
C ASN A 211 -19.43 -18.07 -11.83
N ILE A 212 -20.45 -17.78 -11.02
CA ILE A 212 -20.35 -17.81 -9.55
C ILE A 212 -19.76 -19.11 -8.99
N ARG A 213 -20.04 -20.26 -9.61
CA ARG A 213 -19.49 -21.56 -9.17
C ARG A 213 -17.98 -21.65 -9.41
N ARG A 214 -17.51 -21.09 -10.52
CA ARG A 214 -16.08 -21.04 -10.87
C ARG A 214 -15.35 -19.99 -10.02
N PHE A 215 -15.99 -18.86 -9.74
CA PHE A 215 -15.42 -17.83 -8.86
C PHE A 215 -15.31 -18.31 -7.40
N LYS A 216 -16.35 -18.95 -6.87
CA LYS A 216 -16.37 -19.49 -5.50
C LYS A 216 -15.26 -20.52 -5.27
N TRP A 217 -14.83 -21.23 -6.31
CA TRP A 217 -13.69 -22.14 -6.25
C TRP A 217 -12.36 -21.40 -6.02
N GLY A 218 -12.14 -20.27 -6.70
CA GLY A 218 -10.91 -19.47 -6.60
C GLY A 218 -10.75 -18.68 -5.30
N GLY A 219 -11.80 -18.59 -4.47
CA GLY A 219 -11.78 -17.91 -3.17
C GLY A 219 -11.99 -18.83 -1.96
N ALA A 220 -11.80 -20.14 -2.12
CA ALA A 220 -11.99 -21.14 -1.07
C ALA A 220 -10.74 -21.34 -0.21
#